data_AF-A0A367R1T5-F1
#
_entry.id   AF-A0A367R1T5-F1
#
_cell.length_a   1.000
_cell.length_b   1.000
_cell.length_c   1.000
_cell.angle_alpha   90.00
_cell.angle_beta   90.00
_cell.angle_gamma   90.00
#
_symmetry.space_group_name_H-M   'P 1'
#
loop_
_entity.id
_entity.type
_entity.pdbx_description
1 polymer ?
#
loop_
_entity_poly.entity_id
_entity_poly.type
_entity_poly.pdbx_seq_one_letter_code
_entity_poly.pdbx_strand_id
1 'polypeptide(L)'
;MCQQIGFVPKVTQEATLMLTILSLVAGGLGISLLPANVQTIERKGVVYRRIQEQTPMLKIVAAWRSDNLSTVLSEFLAACRLIQ
;
A
#
# COMPACT_ATOMS: atom_id res chain seq x y z
N MET A 1 -3.28 -10.05 -10.08
CA MET A 1 -2.13 -10.93 -9.80
C MET A 1 -2.58 -12.36 -9.55
N CYS A 2 -3.09 -12.74 -8.38
CA CYS A 2 -3.48 -14.15 -8.11
C CYS A 2 -4.47 -14.73 -9.14
N GLN A 3 -5.54 -13.99 -9.46
CA GLN A 3 -6.51 -14.42 -10.47
C GLN A 3 -5.90 -14.54 -11.88
N GLN A 4 -4.93 -13.69 -12.22
CA GLN A 4 -4.25 -13.73 -13.52
C GLN A 4 -3.41 -15.01 -13.70
N ILE A 5 -3.03 -15.65 -12.59
CA ILE A 5 -2.33 -16.93 -12.56
C ILE A 5 -3.23 -18.09 -12.10
N GLY A 6 -4.55 -17.89 -12.17
CA GLY A 6 -5.53 -18.98 -12.03
C GLY A 6 -5.96 -19.33 -10.60
N PHE A 7 -5.68 -18.50 -9.59
CA PHE A 7 -6.17 -18.77 -8.23
C PHE A 7 -6.73 -17.53 -7.51
N VAL A 8 -7.57 -17.79 -6.52
CA VAL A 8 -8.11 -16.76 -5.61
C VAL A 8 -7.58 -17.06 -4.21
N PRO A 9 -6.94 -16.10 -3.51
CA PRO A 9 -6.49 -16.33 -2.15
C PRO A 9 -7.69 -16.59 -1.23
N LYS A 10 -7.56 -17.56 -0.32
CA LYS A 10 -8.54 -17.77 0.75
C LYS A 10 -8.28 -16.73 1.85
N VAL A 11 -9.20 -15.79 2.01
CA VAL A 11 -9.08 -14.73 3.00
C VAL A 11 -9.59 -15.25 4.35
N THR A 12 -8.69 -15.38 5.33
CA THR A 12 -9.03 -15.77 6.70
C THR A 12 -9.52 -14.59 7.54
N GLN A 13 -8.99 -13.40 7.29
CA GLN A 13 -9.30 -12.19 8.05
C GLN A 13 -9.20 -10.97 7.14
N GLU A 14 -10.21 -10.10 7.22
CA GLU A 14 -10.19 -8.77 6.61
C GLU A 14 -9.71 -7.75 7.66
N ALA A 15 -8.74 -6.92 7.29
CA ALA A 15 -8.25 -5.84 8.13
C ALA A 15 -7.79 -4.68 7.23
N THR A 16 -8.15 -3.46 7.62
CA THR A 16 -7.95 -2.27 6.78
C THR A 16 -6.69 -1.49 7.14
N LEU A 17 -6.34 -1.46 8.43
CA LEU A 17 -5.20 -0.67 8.91
C LEU A 17 -3.92 -1.50 8.90
N MET A 18 -2.85 -0.95 8.30
CA MET A 18 -1.55 -1.62 8.20
C MET A 18 -1.00 -2.08 9.56
N LEU A 19 -1.10 -1.24 10.61
CA LEU A 19 -0.66 -1.62 11.96
C LEU A 19 -1.41 -2.82 12.53
N THR A 20 -2.70 -2.92 12.24
CA THR A 20 -3.53 -4.07 12.64
C THR A 20 -3.09 -5.32 11.89
N ILE A 21 -2.93 -5.23 10.56
CA ILE A 21 -2.45 -6.35 9.74
C ILE A 21 -1.10 -6.86 10.27
N LEU A 22 -0.14 -5.97 10.51
CA LEU A 22 1.19 -6.35 11.01
C LEU A 22 1.12 -6.99 12.41
N SER A 23 0.22 -6.54 13.26
CA SER A 23 0.01 -7.14 14.59
C SER A 23 -0.58 -8.54 14.50
N LEU A 24 -1.51 -8.78 13.57
CA LEU A 24 -2.09 -10.11 13.33
C LEU A 24 -1.04 -11.07 12.76
N VAL A 25 -0.19 -10.60 11.83
CA VAL A 25 0.94 -11.39 11.31
C VAL A 25 1.94 -11.71 12.43
N ALA A 26 2.32 -10.72 13.24
CA ALA A 26 3.23 -10.92 14.38
C ALA A 26 2.64 -11.88 15.43
N GLY A 27 1.30 -11.92 15.56
CA GLY A 27 0.56 -12.86 16.41
C GLY A 27 0.39 -14.26 15.81
N GLY A 28 0.90 -14.51 14.60
CA GLY A 28 0.87 -15.83 13.96
C GLY A 28 -0.41 -16.16 13.20
N LEU A 29 -1.29 -15.19 12.93
CA LEU A 29 -2.56 -15.44 12.22
C LEU A 29 -2.34 -15.85 10.75
N GLY A 30 -1.21 -15.47 10.16
CA GLY A 30 -0.86 -15.84 8.79
C GLY A 30 0.09 -14.83 8.13
N ILE A 31 -0.11 -14.62 6.83
CA ILE A 31 0.64 -13.68 6.00
C ILE A 31 -0.28 -12.63 5.36
N SER A 32 0.29 -11.51 4.91
CA SER A 32 -0.45 -10.48 4.17
C SER A 32 0.38 -9.96 2.99
N LEU A 33 -0.31 -9.55 1.93
CA LEU A 33 0.28 -8.78 0.82
C LEU A 33 0.14 -7.29 1.16
N LEU A 34 1.23 -6.53 1.09
CA LEU A 34 1.27 -5.11 1.46
C LEU A 34 2.10 -4.32 0.44
N PRO A 35 1.84 -3.01 0.27
CA PRO A 35 2.67 -2.15 -0.56
C PRO A 35 4.09 -2.05 0.00
N ALA A 36 5.09 -1.82 -0.86
CA ALA A 36 6.49 -1.87 -0.46
C ALA A 36 6.88 -0.86 0.62
N ASN A 37 6.16 0.27 0.70
CA ASN A 37 6.40 1.32 1.70
C ASN A 37 6.15 0.86 3.14
N VAL A 38 5.44 -0.24 3.38
CA VAL A 38 5.18 -0.73 4.75
C VAL A 38 6.48 -1.14 5.47
N GLN A 39 7.57 -1.39 4.73
CA GLN A 39 8.87 -1.72 5.30
C GLN A 39 9.44 -0.59 6.17
N THR A 40 8.94 0.65 6.03
CA THR A 40 9.30 1.75 6.93
C THR A 40 8.71 1.59 8.33
N ILE A 41 7.75 0.67 8.51
CA ILE A 41 7.16 0.34 9.81
C ILE A 41 7.89 -0.89 10.34
N GLU A 42 8.76 -0.71 11.33
CA GLU A 42 9.37 -1.84 12.01
C GLU A 42 8.38 -2.51 12.95
N ARG A 43 8.16 -3.82 12.77
CA ARG A 43 7.35 -4.63 13.69
C ARG A 43 8.09 -5.88 14.10
N LYS A 44 8.46 -5.97 15.38
CA LYS A 44 9.02 -7.19 15.96
C LYS A 44 8.08 -8.37 15.71
N GLY A 45 8.62 -9.46 15.20
CA GLY A 45 7.87 -10.67 14.86
C GLY A 45 7.37 -10.72 13.41
N VAL A 46 7.66 -9.72 12.58
CA VAL A 46 7.32 -9.71 11.15
C VAL A 46 8.59 -9.77 10.31
N VAL A 47 8.58 -10.61 9.27
CA VAL A 47 9.62 -10.64 8.23
C VAL A 47 9.02 -10.14 6.93
N TYR A 48 9.58 -9.05 6.40
CA TYR A 48 9.19 -8.51 5.10
C TYR A 48 9.89 -9.28 3.97
N ARG A 49 9.11 -9.77 3.00
CA ARG A 49 9.64 -10.45 1.81
C ARG A 49 9.10 -9.80 0.55
N ARG A 50 9.99 -9.52 -0.40
CA ARG A 50 9.62 -9.02 -1.72
C ARG A 50 9.10 -10.17 -2.59
N ILE A 51 8.01 -9.93 -3.32
CA ILE A 51 7.51 -10.85 -4.35
C ILE A 51 8.44 -10.75 -5.56
N GLN A 52 8.89 -11.90 -6.08
CA GLN A 52 9.89 -11.94 -7.16
C GLN A 52 9.29 -11.56 -8.51
N GLU A 53 8.05 -11.97 -8.73
CA GLU A 53 7.29 -11.71 -9.94
C GLU A 53 6.91 -10.23 -10.06
N GLN A 54 6.56 -9.82 -11.28
CA GLN A 54 6.08 -8.48 -11.52
C GLN A 54 4.75 -8.24 -10.80
N THR A 55 4.76 -7.31 -9.85
CA THR A 55 3.58 -6.93 -9.07
C THR A 55 2.92 -5.68 -9.65
N PRO A 56 1.59 -5.54 -9.52
CA PRO A 56 0.91 -4.32 -9.92
C PRO A 56 1.43 -3.14 -9.11
N MET A 57 1.74 -2.04 -9.78
CA MET A 57 2.18 -0.83 -9.13
C MET A 57 0.97 -0.04 -8.62
N LEU A 58 0.95 0.24 -7.32
CA LEU A 58 -0.06 1.12 -6.74
C LEU A 58 0.28 2.56 -7.12
N LYS A 59 -0.62 3.22 -7.85
CA LYS A 59 -0.51 4.64 -8.17
C LYS A 59 -1.16 5.45 -7.05
N ILE A 60 -0.37 6.32 -6.43
CA ILE A 60 -0.89 7.37 -5.56
C ILE A 60 -1.19 8.56 -6.46
N VAL A 61 -2.40 9.12 -6.35
CA VAL A 61 -2.86 10.24 -7.18
C VAL A 61 -3.40 11.36 -6.29
N ALA A 62 -3.16 12.60 -6.71
CA ALA A 62 -3.89 13.75 -6.20
C ALA A 62 -5.11 14.00 -7.09
N ALA A 63 -6.25 14.29 -6.48
CA ALA A 63 -7.48 14.63 -7.20
C ALA A 63 -7.99 15.99 -6.70
N TRP A 64 -8.44 16.83 -7.62
CA TRP A 64 -8.97 18.15 -7.34
C TRP A 64 -10.11 18.48 -8.30
N ARG A 65 -10.93 19.46 -7.96
CA ARG A 65 -11.95 19.99 -8.87
C ARG A 65 -11.29 20.73 -10.03
N SER A 66 -11.75 20.48 -11.25
CA SER A 66 -11.19 21.09 -12.46
C SER A 66 -11.31 22.62 -12.50
N ASP A 67 -12.26 23.19 -11.77
CA ASP A 67 -12.51 24.64 -11.67
C ASP A 67 -11.82 25.32 -10.47
N ASN A 68 -10.94 24.61 -9.75
CA ASN A 68 -10.23 25.17 -8.61
C ASN A 68 -9.03 26.03 -9.05
N LEU A 69 -9.13 27.34 -8.82
CA LEU A 69 -8.11 28.35 -9.17
C LEU A 69 -7.21 28.76 -8.00
N SER A 70 -7.22 28.02 -6.89
CA SER A 70 -6.43 28.35 -5.71
C SER A 70 -4.92 28.27 -5.98
N THR A 71 -4.19 29.34 -5.65
CA THR A 71 -2.72 29.33 -5.67
C THR A 71 -2.15 28.22 -4.79
N VAL A 72 -2.79 27.93 -3.65
CA VAL A 72 -2.36 26.84 -2.74
C VAL A 72 -2.39 25.49 -3.44
N LEU A 73 -3.40 25.23 -4.28
CA LEU A 73 -3.46 23.99 -5.05
C LEU A 73 -2.31 23.90 -6.05
N SER A 74 -2.02 24.98 -6.77
CA SER A 74 -0.90 25.03 -7.72
C SER A 74 0.43 24.73 -7.03
N GLU A 75 0.71 25.41 -5.92
CA GLU A 75 1.95 25.23 -5.15
C GLU A 75 2.03 23.82 -4.55
N PHE A 76 0.93 23.29 -4.01
CA PHE A 76 0.89 21.93 -3.48
C PHE A 76 1.18 20.88 -4.56
N LEU A 77 0.57 21.01 -5.75
CA LEU A 77 0.84 20.11 -6.87
C LEU A 77 2.29 20.21 -7.37
N ALA A 78 2.87 21.41 -7.35
CA ALA A 78 4.29 21.59 -7.66
C ALA A 78 5.17 20.85 -6.64
N ALA A 79 4.87 20.98 -5.34
CA ALA A 79 5.59 20.27 -4.28
C ALA A 79 5.45 18.74 -4.41
N CYS A 80 4.26 18.21 -4.71
CA CYS A 80 4.07 16.77 -4.91
C CYS A 80 4.90 16.21 -6.07
N ARG A 81 5.13 16.98 -7.14
CA ARG A 81 5.96 16.54 -8.28
C ARG A 81 7.44 16.42 -7.95
N LEU A 82 7.92 17.09 -6.91
CA LEU A 82 9.33 16.99 -6.46
C LEU A 82 9.61 15.70 -5.68
N ILE A 83 8.57 15.00 -5.24
CA ILE A 83 8.66 13.82 -4.35
C ILE A 83 8.46 12.51 -5.14
N GLN A 84 8.14 12.60 -6.45
CA GLN A 84 8.10 11.45 -7.36
C GLN A 84 9.48 11.15 -7.93
#